data_AF-A0A7Y3A454-F1
#
_entry.id   AF-A0A7Y3A454-F1
#
_cell.length_a   1.000
_cell.length_b   1.000
_cell.length_c   1.000
_cell.angle_alpha   90.00
_cell.angle_beta   90.00
_cell.angle_gamma   90.00
#
_symmetry.space_group_name_H-M   'P 1'
#
loop_
_entity.id
_entity.type
_entity.pdbx_description
1 polymer ?
#
loop_
_entity_poly.entity_id
_entity_poly.type
_entity_poly.pdbx_seq_one_letter_code
_entity_poly.pdbx_strand_id
1 'polypeptide(L)'
;RYVDASENLGRERLGGAIFEVDLDITHPLGFGYHDNKLPVYKNNTVFIAPSKNAYSTVAKYTEDPHIDGFISNDNLNIYLKPSASLIVSPIGRGRAVMFADNPNFRGAWYGTNRLFLNAIFLGSQINIPRPR
;
A
#
# COMPACT_ATOMS: atom_id res chain seq x y z
N ARG A 1 -18.59 12.78 25.33
CA ARG A 1 -18.34 12.91 26.79
C ARG A 1 -17.23 11.94 27.18
N TYR A 2 -16.65 12.04 28.38
CA TYR A 2 -15.58 11.12 28.81
C TYR A 2 -15.96 9.64 28.71
N VAL A 3 -17.23 9.30 28.99
CA VAL A 3 -17.76 7.93 28.84
C VAL A 3 -17.65 7.39 27.41
N ASP A 4 -17.66 8.26 26.40
CA ASP A 4 -17.56 7.87 24.99
C ASP A 4 -16.09 7.82 24.51
N ALA A 5 -15.11 8.10 25.36
CA ALA A 5 -13.71 8.25 24.95
C ALA A 5 -13.14 6.95 24.36
N SER A 6 -13.42 5.80 24.99
CA SER A 6 -12.92 4.50 24.52
C SER A 6 -13.51 4.14 23.15
N GLU A 7 -14.80 4.39 22.93
CA GLU A 7 -15.46 4.13 21.65
C GLU A 7 -14.95 5.06 20.55
N ASN A 8 -14.81 6.35 20.86
CA ASN A 8 -14.27 7.33 19.91
C ASN A 8 -12.83 7.01 19.52
N LEU A 9 -11.97 6.65 20.49
CA LEU A 9 -10.59 6.24 20.20
C LEU A 9 -10.52 4.89 19.48
N GLY A 10 -11.41 3.96 19.82
CA GLY A 10 -11.51 2.65 19.17
C GLY A 10 -11.91 2.76 17.70
N ARG A 11 -12.82 3.69 17.37
CA ARG A 11 -13.22 4.00 16.01
C ARG A 11 -12.06 4.49 15.14
N GLU A 12 -11.12 5.24 15.71
CA GLU A 12 -9.94 5.69 14.94
C GLU A 12 -8.90 4.58 14.71
N ARG A 13 -9.06 3.41 15.34
CA ARG A 13 -8.19 2.25 15.08
C ARG A 13 -8.66 1.52 13.81
N LEU A 14 -7.69 1.18 12.96
CA LEU A 14 -7.95 0.33 11.81
C LEU A 14 -7.73 -1.15 12.17
N GLY A 15 -8.79 -1.83 12.61
CA GLY A 15 -8.73 -3.22 13.05
C GLY A 15 -8.57 -4.25 11.92
N GLY A 16 -8.85 -3.86 10.69
CA GLY A 16 -8.85 -4.73 9.51
C GLY A 16 -9.88 -4.23 8.50
N ALA A 17 -9.42 -3.87 7.31
CA ALA A 17 -10.24 -3.46 6.20
C ALA A 17 -9.55 -3.80 4.88
N ILE A 18 -10.35 -3.90 3.81
CA ILE A 18 -9.89 -4.21 2.47
C ILE A 18 -10.03 -2.95 1.63
N PHE A 19 -8.94 -2.63 0.92
CA PHE A 19 -8.88 -1.44 0.10
C PHE A 19 -8.36 -1.74 -1.31
N GLU A 20 -8.85 -1.02 -2.31
CA GLU A 20 -8.36 -1.08 -3.67
C GLU A 20 -7.12 -0.18 -3.84
N VAL A 21 -6.09 -0.71 -4.50
CA VAL A 21 -4.96 0.07 -5.00
C VAL A 21 -4.88 -0.01 -6.51
N ASP A 22 -4.40 1.07 -7.14
CA ASP A 22 -3.94 1.11 -8.52
C ASP A 22 -2.47 0.74 -8.56
N LEU A 23 -2.16 -0.40 -9.17
CA LEU A 23 -0.85 -1.02 -9.29
C LEU A 23 -0.25 -0.76 -10.67
N ASP A 24 0.98 -0.26 -10.71
CA ASP A 24 1.76 -0.21 -11.94
C ASP A 24 2.24 -1.62 -12.31
N ILE A 25 1.49 -2.29 -13.19
CA ILE A 25 1.81 -3.64 -13.70
C ILE A 25 2.98 -3.64 -14.69
N THR A 26 3.48 -2.48 -15.12
CA THR A 26 4.68 -2.36 -15.97
C THR A 26 5.97 -2.34 -15.14
N HIS A 27 5.86 -2.02 -13.84
CA HIS A 27 6.97 -2.08 -12.90
C HIS A 27 7.37 -3.55 -12.62
N PRO A 28 8.66 -3.89 -12.39
CA PRO A 28 9.06 -5.28 -12.10
C PRO A 28 8.33 -5.93 -10.92
N LEU A 29 7.89 -5.13 -9.95
CA LEU A 29 7.06 -5.60 -8.82
C LEU A 29 5.65 -6.02 -9.25
N GLY A 30 5.13 -5.46 -10.35
CA GLY A 30 3.83 -5.80 -10.95
C GLY A 30 3.91 -6.95 -11.96
N PHE A 31 5.04 -7.65 -12.08
CA PHE A 31 5.17 -8.78 -12.99
C PHE A 31 4.17 -9.92 -12.65
N GLY A 32 3.48 -10.42 -13.67
CA GLY A 32 2.50 -11.50 -13.54
C GLY A 32 1.11 -11.07 -13.05
N TYR A 33 0.87 -9.77 -12.93
CA TYR A 33 -0.48 -9.21 -12.78
C TYR A 33 -1.06 -8.87 -14.15
N HIS A 34 -2.36 -9.07 -14.32
CA HIS A 34 -3.10 -8.75 -15.55
C HIS A 34 -4.11 -7.62 -15.35
N ASP A 35 -4.37 -7.26 -14.10
CA ASP A 35 -5.26 -6.16 -13.70
C ASP A 35 -4.44 -5.20 -12.82
N ASN A 36 -4.65 -3.90 -13.01
CA ASN A 36 -4.04 -2.86 -12.19
C ASN A 36 -4.82 -2.59 -10.90
N LYS A 37 -6.06 -3.08 -10.76
CA LYS A 37 -6.82 -2.99 -9.51
C LYS A 37 -6.49 -4.18 -8.61
N LEU A 38 -5.95 -3.89 -7.44
CA LEU A 38 -5.53 -4.91 -6.47
C LEU A 38 -6.16 -4.66 -5.10
N PRO A 39 -6.92 -5.62 -4.54
CA PRO A 39 -7.36 -5.56 -3.15
C PRO A 39 -6.19 -5.81 -2.18
N VAL A 40 -5.97 -4.89 -1.23
CA VAL A 40 -4.98 -4.98 -0.16
C VAL A 40 -5.66 -5.03 1.21
N TYR A 41 -5.16 -5.87 2.10
CA TYR A 41 -5.63 -5.94 3.48
C TYR A 41 -4.79 -5.05 4.39
N LYS A 42 -5.45 -4.15 5.13
CA LYS A 42 -4.78 -3.21 6.04
C LYS A 42 -5.37 -3.29 7.45
N ASN A 43 -4.49 -3.36 8.44
CA ASN A 43 -4.83 -3.42 9.86
C ASN A 43 -3.92 -2.52 10.73
N ASN A 44 -3.43 -1.42 10.14
CA ASN A 44 -2.55 -0.45 10.78
C ASN A 44 -2.86 0.97 10.30
N THR A 45 -2.34 1.98 10.98
CA THR A 45 -2.50 3.41 10.62
C THR A 45 -1.22 4.00 10.02
N VAL A 46 -0.43 3.19 9.31
CA VAL A 46 0.75 3.66 8.58
C VAL A 46 0.32 4.10 7.18
N PHE A 47 0.43 5.39 6.91
CA PHE A 47 0.08 5.99 5.63
C PHE A 47 1.34 6.57 4.99
N ILE A 48 1.83 5.92 3.94
CA ILE A 48 3.07 6.32 3.26
C ILE A 48 2.73 7.37 2.22
N ALA A 49 3.35 8.55 2.29
CA ALA A 49 3.20 9.55 1.23
C ALA A 49 3.76 9.00 -0.10
N PRO A 50 3.10 9.23 -1.24
CA PRO A 50 3.65 8.88 -2.54
C PRO A 50 5.03 9.50 -2.74
N SER A 51 5.89 8.79 -3.48
CA SER A 51 7.21 9.31 -3.80
C SER A 51 7.10 10.53 -4.72
N LYS A 52 8.02 11.49 -4.57
CA LYS A 52 8.19 12.61 -5.49
C LYS A 52 8.53 12.13 -6.91
N ASN A 53 9.15 10.96 -7.03
CA ASN A 53 9.39 10.31 -8.30
C ASN A 53 8.20 9.41 -8.63
N ALA A 54 7.51 9.70 -9.75
CA ALA A 54 6.33 8.93 -10.16
C ALA A 54 6.62 7.43 -10.28
N TYR A 55 7.80 7.05 -10.79
CA TYR A 55 8.21 5.65 -10.98
C TYR A 55 8.60 4.94 -9.67
N SER A 56 8.67 5.66 -8.56
CA SER A 56 8.93 5.10 -7.23
C SER A 56 7.63 4.78 -6.46
N THR A 57 6.48 5.25 -6.92
CA THR A 57 5.17 4.90 -6.34
C THR A 57 4.58 3.78 -7.17
N VAL A 58 4.65 2.55 -6.66
CA VAL A 58 4.29 1.36 -7.44
C VAL A 58 2.82 0.99 -7.28
N ALA A 59 2.27 1.20 -6.08
CA ALA A 59 0.84 1.04 -5.84
C ALA A 59 0.31 2.19 -4.98
N LYS A 60 -0.70 2.89 -5.49
CA LYS A 60 -1.40 3.98 -4.80
C LYS A 60 -2.83 3.57 -4.49
N TYR A 61 -3.37 3.94 -3.33
CA TYR A 61 -4.81 3.79 -3.09
C TYR A 61 -5.61 4.56 -4.14
N THR A 62 -6.73 3.98 -4.58
CA THR A 62 -7.60 4.60 -5.58
C THR A 62 -8.42 5.75 -4.97
N GLU A 63 -9.11 6.52 -5.82
CA GLU A 63 -9.95 7.63 -5.36
C GLU A 63 -11.17 7.16 -4.56
N ASP A 64 -11.65 5.94 -4.85
CA ASP A 64 -12.66 5.22 -4.08
C ASP A 64 -12.12 3.85 -3.64
N PRO A 65 -11.25 3.81 -2.61
CA PRO A 65 -10.49 2.61 -2.29
C PRO A 65 -11.26 1.67 -1.37
N HIS A 66 -12.37 2.06 -0.75
CA HIS A 66 -12.99 1.25 0.30
C HIS A 66 -13.80 0.10 -0.27
N ILE A 67 -13.35 -1.15 -0.05
CA ILE A 67 -14.06 -2.35 -0.49
C ILE A 67 -14.87 -2.93 0.66
N ASP A 68 -14.24 -3.16 1.82
CA ASP A 68 -14.89 -3.78 2.97
C ASP A 68 -14.18 -3.43 4.29
N GLY A 69 -14.86 -3.67 5.41
CA GLY A 69 -14.38 -3.38 6.78
C GLY A 69 -14.65 -1.94 7.22
N PHE A 70 -14.17 -1.59 8.42
CA PHE A 70 -14.40 -0.28 9.00
C PHE A 70 -13.17 0.63 8.88
N ILE A 71 -13.39 1.89 8.50
CA ILE A 71 -12.40 2.98 8.55
C ILE A 71 -13.12 4.28 8.91
N SER A 72 -12.50 5.12 9.74
CA SER A 72 -13.04 6.45 10.04
C SER A 72 -12.92 7.39 8.84
N ASN A 73 -13.78 8.40 8.77
CA ASN A 73 -13.79 9.36 7.66
C ASN A 73 -12.44 10.09 7.49
N ASP A 74 -11.78 10.43 8.59
CA ASP A 74 -10.49 11.11 8.57
C ASP A 74 -9.39 10.16 8.07
N ASN A 75 -9.33 8.94 8.62
CA ASN A 75 -8.42 7.89 8.13
C ASN A 75 -8.59 7.62 6.63
N LEU A 76 -9.84 7.56 6.15
CA LEU A 76 -10.11 7.31 4.73
C LEU A 76 -9.70 8.51 3.85
N ASN A 77 -10.23 9.70 4.15
CA ASN A 77 -10.16 10.82 3.21
C ASN A 77 -8.90 11.68 3.37
N ILE A 78 -8.38 11.83 4.58
CA ILE A 78 -7.21 12.68 4.86
C ILE A 78 -5.92 11.88 4.70
N TYR A 79 -5.93 10.59 5.08
CA TYR A 79 -4.71 9.80 5.19
C TYR A 79 -4.60 8.67 4.14
N LEU A 80 -5.62 7.85 3.97
CA LEU A 80 -5.55 6.66 3.11
C LEU A 80 -5.54 7.03 1.61
N LYS A 81 -6.57 7.75 1.13
CA LYS A 81 -6.70 8.14 -0.30
C LYS A 81 -5.45 8.79 -0.90
N PRO A 82 -4.78 9.75 -0.23
CA PRO A 82 -3.57 10.36 -0.80
C PRO A 82 -2.32 9.47 -0.67
N SER A 83 -2.38 8.36 0.06
CA SER A 83 -1.21 7.52 0.38
C SER A 83 -0.90 6.43 -0.66
N ALA A 84 0.29 5.87 -0.55
CA ALA A 84 0.75 4.72 -1.31
C ALA A 84 0.75 3.46 -0.43
N SER A 85 0.40 2.32 -1.03
CA SER A 85 0.54 1.00 -0.41
C SER A 85 1.92 0.39 -0.65
N LEU A 86 2.55 0.72 -1.79
CA LEU A 86 3.87 0.20 -2.17
C LEU A 86 4.72 1.28 -2.83
N ILE A 87 5.91 1.52 -2.26
CA ILE A 87 6.91 2.41 -2.85
C ILE A 87 8.28 1.73 -2.94
N VAL A 88 9.13 2.23 -3.84
CA VAL A 88 10.54 1.84 -3.93
C VAL A 88 11.43 3.07 -3.88
N SER A 89 12.44 3.03 -3.02
CA SER A 89 13.41 4.12 -2.86
C SER A 89 14.84 3.61 -3.05
N PRO A 90 15.69 4.30 -3.83
CA PRO A 90 17.10 3.96 -3.94
C PRO A 90 17.83 4.24 -2.62
N ILE A 91 18.68 3.32 -2.18
CA ILE A 91 19.54 3.50 -1.00
C ILE A 91 20.96 3.06 -1.36
N GLY A 92 21.87 4.03 -1.51
CA GLY A 92 23.24 3.78 -1.95
C GLY A 92 23.27 3.06 -3.31
N ARG A 93 23.83 1.85 -3.33
CA ARG A 93 23.87 0.97 -4.52
C ARG A 93 22.67 0.03 -4.62
N GLY A 94 21.81 0.00 -3.61
CA GLY A 94 20.63 -0.86 -3.50
C GLY A 94 19.33 -0.07 -3.55
N ARG A 95 18.27 -0.71 -3.07
CA ARG A 95 16.92 -0.13 -2.98
C ARG A 95 16.17 -0.71 -1.78
N ALA A 96 15.28 0.09 -1.21
CA ALA A 96 14.29 -0.36 -0.25
C ALA A 96 12.93 -0.47 -0.96
N VAL A 97 12.29 -1.62 -0.83
CA VAL A 97 10.90 -1.84 -1.22
C VAL A 97 10.07 -1.77 0.05
N MET A 98 9.15 -0.81 0.13
CA MET A 98 8.39 -0.54 1.34
C MET A 98 6.91 -0.79 1.10
N PHE A 99 6.35 -1.72 1.86
CA PHE A 99 4.92 -2.00 1.91
C PHE A 99 4.32 -1.27 3.13
N ALA A 100 3.24 -0.52 2.94
CA ALA A 100 2.47 0.06 4.03
C ALA A 100 1.67 -1.00 4.81
N ASP A 101 1.43 -2.13 4.16
CA ASP A 101 0.56 -3.21 4.60
C ASP A 101 1.35 -4.52 4.67
N ASN A 102 0.83 -5.54 5.36
CA ASN A 102 1.51 -6.84 5.40
C ASN A 102 1.19 -7.64 4.12
N PRO A 103 2.17 -7.85 3.21
CA PRO A 103 1.89 -8.54 1.95
C PRO A 103 1.63 -10.05 2.13
N ASN A 104 1.89 -10.60 3.32
CA ASN A 104 1.75 -12.02 3.62
C ASN A 104 0.74 -12.25 4.76
N PHE A 105 -0.24 -11.35 4.94
CA PHE A 105 -1.18 -11.42 6.06
C PHE A 105 -1.84 -12.80 6.15
N ARG A 106 -1.54 -13.51 7.25
CA ARG A 106 -2.02 -14.86 7.58
C ARG A 106 -1.83 -15.91 6.47
N GLY A 107 -0.90 -15.69 5.53
CA GLY A 107 -0.66 -16.60 4.40
C GLY A 107 -1.84 -16.77 3.43
N ALA A 108 -2.88 -15.93 3.53
CA ALA A 108 -4.10 -16.05 2.74
C ALA A 108 -4.21 -14.98 1.63
N TRP A 109 -3.47 -13.87 1.72
CA TRP A 109 -3.56 -12.77 0.78
C TRP A 109 -2.64 -12.96 -0.44
N TYR A 110 -3.04 -13.87 -1.35
CA TYR A 110 -2.22 -14.25 -2.51
C TYR A 110 -1.93 -13.09 -3.48
N GLY A 111 -2.81 -12.08 -3.52
CA GLY A 111 -2.59 -10.85 -4.29
C GLY A 111 -1.28 -10.20 -3.87
N THR A 112 -1.23 -9.59 -2.69
CA THR A 112 -0.03 -8.89 -2.20
C THR A 112 1.17 -9.83 -1.95
N ASN A 113 0.96 -11.13 -1.73
CA ASN A 113 2.05 -12.12 -1.63
C ASN A 113 2.92 -12.15 -2.89
N ARG A 114 2.32 -12.05 -4.08
CA ARG A 114 3.07 -11.99 -5.34
C ARG A 114 3.92 -10.72 -5.44
N LEU A 115 3.45 -9.56 -4.95
CA LEU A 115 4.28 -8.35 -4.90
C LEU A 115 5.54 -8.59 -4.04
N PHE A 116 5.38 -9.26 -2.91
CA PHE A 116 6.50 -9.61 -2.01
C PHE A 116 7.49 -10.56 -2.67
N LEU A 117 7.02 -11.60 -3.36
CA LEU A 117 7.89 -12.51 -4.11
C LEU A 117 8.62 -11.78 -5.25
N ASN A 118 7.92 -10.91 -5.99
CA ASN A 118 8.55 -10.08 -7.02
C ASN A 118 9.61 -9.16 -6.42
N ALA A 119 9.41 -8.63 -5.21
CA ALA A 119 10.43 -7.83 -4.52
C ALA A 119 11.71 -8.62 -4.20
N ILE A 120 11.59 -9.91 -3.86
CA ILE A 120 12.73 -10.79 -3.61
C ILE A 120 13.43 -11.17 -4.92
N PHE A 121 12.68 -11.67 -5.90
CA PHE A 121 13.26 -12.31 -7.09
C PHE A 121 13.54 -11.33 -8.23
N LEU A 122 12.70 -10.31 -8.40
CA LEU A 122 12.83 -9.29 -9.45
C LEU A 122 13.34 -7.98 -8.89
N GLY A 123 13.67 -7.96 -7.60
CA GLY A 123 14.23 -6.81 -6.90
C GLY A 123 15.34 -6.16 -7.70
N SER A 124 16.29 -6.93 -8.26
CA SER A 124 17.44 -6.44 -9.05
C SER A 124 17.07 -5.78 -10.39
N GLN A 125 15.90 -6.09 -10.96
CA GLN A 125 15.44 -5.54 -12.24
C GLN A 125 14.81 -4.15 -12.11
N ILE A 126 14.57 -3.68 -10.88
CA ILE A 126 14.01 -2.35 -10.64
C ILE A 126 15.04 -1.26 -10.98
N ASN A 127 14.72 -0.40 -11.94
CA ASN A 127 15.49 0.78 -12.24
C ASN A 127 14.57 2.01 -12.18
N ILE A 128 14.85 2.91 -11.24
CA ILE A 128 14.07 4.14 -11.06
C ILE A 128 14.71 5.25 -11.90
N PRO A 129 14.04 5.78 -12.94
CA PRO A 129 14.55 6.89 -13.73
C PRO A 129 14.79 8.10 -12.83
N ARG A 130 15.94 8.76 -12.98
CA ARG A 130 16.21 10.03 -12.30
C ARG A 130 15.67 11.18 -13.17
N PRO A 131 14.93 12.14 -12.61
CA PRO A 131 14.63 13.38 -13.33
C PRO A 131 15.95 14.03 -13.74
N ARG A 132 16.02 14.52 -14.98
CA ARG A 132 17.14 15.35 -15.44
C ARG A 132 17.06 16.74 -14.82
#